data_AF-A0A1G8T187-F1
#
_entry.id   AF-A0A1G8T187-F1
#
_cell.length_a   1.000
_cell.length_b   1.000
_cell.length_c   1.000
_cell.angle_alpha   90.00
_cell.angle_beta   90.00
_cell.angle_gamma   90.00
#
_symmetry.space_group_name_H-M   'P 1'
#
loop_
_entity.id
_entity.type
_entity.pdbx_description
1 polymer ?
#
loop_
_entity_poly.entity_id
_entity_poly.type
_entity_poly.pdbx_seq_one_letter_code
_entity_poly.pdbx_strand_id
1 'polypeptide(L)'
;MVPNDQLIAEYEEMHRKVWPEIIESITSAGIENMEIYRTGNRLFMIMEVNDTFSFDRKSAMDASNEKVQEWEALMWKYQQAVPGAKPGEKWIMMDKIFELNA
;
A
#
# COMPACT_ATOMS: atom_id res chain seq x y z
N MET A 1 9.38 -4.64 -4.63
CA MET A 1 9.25 -6.03 -4.16
C MET A 1 10.58 -6.74 -4.28
N VAL A 2 10.76 -7.77 -3.45
CA VAL A 2 11.90 -8.70 -3.57
C VAL A 2 11.86 -9.31 -4.99
N PRO A 3 12.95 -9.25 -5.78
CA PRO A 3 12.97 -9.74 -7.16
C PRO A 3 13.04 -11.26 -7.21
N ASN A 4 11.95 -11.92 -6.81
CA ASN A 4 11.78 -13.36 -6.79
C ASN A 4 10.37 -13.72 -7.27
N ASP A 5 10.26 -14.53 -8.31
CA ASP A 5 8.98 -14.79 -8.98
C ASP A 5 7.94 -15.46 -8.07
N GLN A 6 8.36 -16.36 -7.18
CA GLN A 6 7.47 -17.01 -6.22
C GLN A 6 6.90 -16.01 -5.21
N LEU A 7 7.75 -15.15 -4.64
CA LEU A 7 7.32 -14.12 -3.69
C LEU A 7 6.40 -13.07 -4.35
N ILE A 8 6.65 -12.77 -5.63
CA ILE A 8 5.79 -11.86 -6.41
C ILE A 8 4.41 -12.50 -6.63
N ALA A 9 4.35 -13.78 -7.02
CA ALA A 9 3.08 -14.47 -7.23
C ALA A 9 2.27 -14.59 -5.92
N GLU A 10 2.94 -14.88 -4.80
CA GLU A 10 2.30 -14.91 -3.48
C GLU A 10 1.76 -13.55 -3.06
N TYR A 11 2.52 -12.46 -3.29
CA TYR A 11 2.04 -11.10 -3.02
C TYR A 11 0.77 -10.77 -3.81
N GLU A 12 0.74 -11.12 -5.11
CA GLU A 12 -0.44 -10.91 -5.95
C GLU A 12 -1.64 -11.73 -5.46
N GLU A 13 -1.44 -12.99 -5.10
CA GLU A 13 -2.52 -13.85 -4.58
C GLU A 13 -3.09 -13.29 -3.26
N MET A 14 -2.23 -12.82 -2.36
CA MET A 14 -2.66 -12.16 -1.14
C MET A 14 -3.51 -10.91 -1.44
N HIS A 15 -3.15 -10.12 -2.46
CA HIS A 15 -3.93 -8.93 -2.86
C HIS A 15 -5.19 -9.24 -3.67
N ARG A 16 -5.34 -10.46 -4.21
CA ARG A 16 -6.61 -10.94 -4.77
C ARG A 16 -7.59 -11.37 -3.67
N LYS A 17 -7.09 -11.62 -2.46
CA LYS A 17 -7.86 -12.12 -1.29
C LYS A 17 -7.52 -11.32 -0.04
N VAL A 18 -7.56 -10.00 -0.16
CA VAL A 18 -7.30 -9.08 0.96
C VAL A 18 -8.25 -9.40 2.11
N TRP A 19 -7.73 -9.40 3.33
CA TRP A 19 -8.55 -9.65 4.51
C TRP A 19 -9.62 -8.56 4.69
N PRO A 20 -10.86 -8.92 5.06
CA PRO A 20 -11.94 -7.95 5.25
C PRO A 20 -11.58 -6.80 6.19
N GLU A 21 -10.84 -7.07 7.26
CA GLU A 21 -10.42 -6.09 8.27
C GLU A 21 -9.45 -5.05 7.69
N ILE A 22 -8.68 -5.42 6.67
CA ILE A 22 -7.78 -4.50 5.97
C ILE A 22 -8.57 -3.59 5.04
N ILE A 23 -9.56 -4.15 4.33
CA ILE A 23 -10.48 -3.37 3.50
C ILE A 23 -11.26 -2.38 4.36
N GLU A 24 -11.75 -2.80 5.53
CA GLU A 24 -12.43 -1.94 6.49
C GLU A 24 -11.50 -0.83 7.02
N SER A 25 -10.26 -1.15 7.40
CA SER A 25 -9.29 -0.14 7.84
C SER A 25 -9.00 0.91 6.76
N ILE A 26 -8.84 0.47 5.50
CA ILE A 26 -8.61 1.36 4.35
C ILE A 26 -9.82 2.28 4.13
N THR A 27 -11.01 1.71 4.04
CA THR A 27 -12.24 2.47 3.75
C THR A 27 -12.65 3.40 4.89
N SER A 28 -12.54 2.97 6.14
CA SER A 28 -12.84 3.80 7.32
C SER A 28 -11.89 4.99 7.51
N ALA A 29 -10.69 4.92 6.92
CA ALA A 29 -9.74 6.02 6.90
C ALA A 29 -10.06 7.09 5.84
N GLY A 30 -11.08 6.89 5.00
CA GLY A 30 -11.48 7.83 3.95
C GLY A 30 -10.87 7.55 2.58
N ILE A 31 -10.32 6.35 2.36
CA ILE A 31 -9.87 5.90 1.03
C ILE A 31 -11.05 5.26 0.31
N GLU A 32 -11.47 5.85 -0.81
CA GLU A 32 -12.68 5.46 -1.55
C GLU A 32 -12.35 4.53 -2.72
N ASN A 33 -11.18 4.72 -3.32
CA ASN A 33 -10.67 3.86 -4.39
C ASN A 33 -9.17 3.63 -4.17
N MET A 34 -8.70 2.40 -4.37
CA MET A 34 -7.30 2.03 -4.25
C MET A 34 -6.95 0.97 -5.29
N GLU A 35 -5.95 1.28 -6.10
CA GLU A 35 -5.44 0.38 -7.13
C GLU A 35 -3.94 0.20 -6.96
N ILE A 36 -3.48 -1.05 -7.04
CA ILE A 36 -2.04 -1.37 -7.04
C ILE A 36 -1.69 -1.99 -8.39
N TYR A 37 -0.78 -1.33 -9.10
CA TYR A 37 -0.20 -1.77 -10.36
C TYR A 37 1.21 -2.29 -10.12
N ARG A 38 1.65 -3.20 -11.00
CA ARG A 38 3.00 -3.75 -10.96
C ARG A 38 3.64 -3.75 -12.34
N THR A 39 4.94 -3.42 -12.39
CA THR A 39 5.83 -3.72 -13.51
C THR A 39 7.15 -4.27 -12.99
N GLY A 40 7.57 -5.45 -13.47
CA GLY A 40 8.71 -6.16 -12.88
C GLY A 40 8.55 -6.33 -11.36
N ASN A 41 9.51 -5.89 -10.56
CA ASN A 41 9.41 -5.90 -9.09
C ASN A 41 8.96 -4.54 -8.50
N ARG A 42 8.52 -3.58 -9.33
CA ARG A 42 8.05 -2.26 -8.90
C ARG A 42 6.54 -2.27 -8.72
N LEU A 43 6.08 -1.78 -7.57
CA LEU A 43 4.68 -1.49 -7.31
C LEU A 43 4.43 0.01 -7.47
N PHE A 44 3.23 0.34 -7.90
CA PHE A 44 2.69 1.69 -8.00
C PHE A 44 1.26 1.66 -7.48
N MET A 45 0.89 2.59 -6.61
CA MET A 45 -0.45 2.65 -6.02
C MET A 45 -1.09 3.99 -6.37
N ILE A 46 -2.34 3.96 -6.82
CA ILE A 46 -3.20 5.13 -6.92
C ILE A 46 -4.26 5.00 -5.82
N MET A 47 -4.54 6.12 -5.14
CA MET A 47 -5.62 6.22 -4.16
C MET A 47 -6.47 7.44 -4.48
N GLU A 48 -7.78 7.27 -4.46
CA GLU A 48 -8.75 8.36 -4.38
C GLU A 48 -9.26 8.41 -2.94
N VAL A 49 -9.22 9.60 -2.35
CA VAL A 49 -9.49 9.80 -0.93
C VAL A 49 -10.41 11.01 -0.74
N ASN A 50 -11.24 10.97 0.30
CA ASN A 50 -12.10 12.08 0.67
C ASN A 50 -11.46 12.99 1.74
N ASP A 51 -12.16 14.07 2.09
CA ASP A 51 -11.71 15.11 3.01
C ASP A 51 -11.38 14.60 4.43
N THR A 52 -11.81 13.39 4.79
CA THR A 52 -11.50 12.81 6.10
C THR A 52 -10.12 12.14 6.14
N PHE A 53 -9.52 11.86 4.98
CA PHE A 53 -8.23 11.18 4.90
C PHE A 53 -7.05 12.11 5.20
N SER A 54 -6.09 11.60 5.96
CA SER A 54 -4.72 12.11 6.01
C SER A 54 -3.77 10.97 6.32
N PHE A 55 -2.53 11.07 5.85
CA PHE A 55 -1.50 10.06 6.13
C PHE A 55 -1.25 9.90 7.64
N ASP A 56 -1.23 11.00 8.40
CA ASP A 56 -1.04 10.97 9.85
C ASP A 56 -2.18 10.24 10.56
N ARG A 57 -3.44 10.52 10.18
CA ARG A 57 -4.61 9.82 10.72
C ARG A 57 -4.57 8.33 10.38
N LYS A 58 -4.30 7.99 9.11
CA LYS A 58 -4.20 6.60 8.66
C LYS A 58 -3.11 5.84 9.42
N SER A 59 -1.94 6.46 9.58
CA SER A 59 -0.82 5.88 10.33
C SER A 59 -1.18 5.63 11.79
N ALA A 60 -1.87 6.58 12.45
CA ALA A 60 -2.35 6.41 13.83
C ALA A 60 -3.39 5.28 13.95
N MET A 61 -4.34 5.19 13.00
CA MET A 61 -5.32 4.10 12.94
C MET A 61 -4.64 2.73 12.78
N ASP A 62 -3.70 2.62 11.84
CA ASP A 62 -2.94 1.39 11.57
C ASP A 62 -2.13 0.94 12.77
N ALA A 63 -1.45 1.87 13.45
CA ALA A 63 -0.67 1.59 14.66
C ALA A 63 -1.54 1.08 15.83
N SER A 64 -2.84 1.36 15.80
CA SER A 64 -3.81 0.88 16.81
C SER A 64 -4.57 -0.38 16.40
N ASN A 65 -4.35 -0.89 15.18
CA ASN A 65 -5.09 -2.04 14.64
C ASN A 65 -4.18 -3.26 14.49
N GLU A 66 -4.37 -4.27 15.33
CA GLU A 66 -3.56 -5.50 15.35
C GLU A 66 -3.61 -6.24 14.01
N LYS A 67 -4.76 -6.27 13.33
CA LYS A 67 -4.91 -6.95 12.03
C LYS A 67 -4.11 -6.26 10.93
N VAL A 68 -4.07 -4.92 10.96
CA VAL A 68 -3.21 -4.15 10.04
C VAL A 68 -1.74 -4.44 10.32
N GLN A 69 -1.33 -4.52 11.58
CA GLN A 69 0.06 -4.85 11.92
C GLN A 69 0.46 -6.25 11.47
N GLU A 70 -0.41 -7.25 11.67
CA GLU A 70 -0.21 -8.62 11.15
C GLU A 70 -0.07 -8.64 9.63
N TRP A 71 -0.97 -7.93 8.93
CA TRP A 71 -0.92 -7.80 7.47
C TRP A 71 0.37 -7.13 7.01
N GLU A 72 0.78 -6.02 7.63
CA GLU A 72 1.99 -5.30 7.28
C GLU A 72 3.26 -6.14 7.50
N ALA A 73 3.31 -6.90 8.59
CA ALA A 73 4.40 -7.85 8.87
C ALA A 73 4.46 -8.98 7.83
N LEU A 74 3.30 -9.48 7.36
CA LEU A 74 3.25 -10.43 6.26
C LEU A 74 3.75 -9.79 4.96
N MET A 75 3.28 -8.58 4.62
CA MET A 75 3.67 -7.87 3.40
C MET A 75 5.16 -7.52 3.35
N TRP A 76 5.80 -7.31 4.50
CA TRP A 76 7.25 -7.12 4.60
C TRP A 76 8.07 -8.31 4.08
N LYS A 77 7.50 -9.52 4.02
CA LYS A 77 8.18 -10.69 3.43
C LYS A 77 8.33 -10.58 1.91
N TYR A 78 7.39 -9.89 1.26
CA TYR A 78 7.32 -9.78 -0.20
C TYR A 78 7.90 -8.47 -0.73
N GLN A 79 7.80 -7.41 0.08
CA GLN A 79 8.19 -6.07 -0.30
C GLN A 79 9.63 -5.78 0.12
N GLN A 80 10.25 -4.84 -0.59
CA GLN A 80 11.52 -4.25 -0.21
C GLN A 80 11.36 -2.74 -0.34
N ALA A 81 12.08 -1.98 0.50
CA ALA A 81 12.10 -0.54 0.41
C ALA A 81 12.58 -0.08 -0.97
N VAL A 82 12.00 1.01 -1.46
CA VAL A 82 12.43 1.62 -2.71
C VAL A 82 13.71 2.45 -2.47
N PRO A 83 14.58 2.63 -3.49
CA PRO A 83 15.76 3.48 -3.32
C PRO A 83 15.36 4.88 -2.84
N GLY A 84 16.02 5.38 -1.78
CA GLY A 84 15.72 6.67 -1.18
C GLY A 84 14.64 6.68 -0.09
N ALA A 85 14.01 5.53 0.21
CA ALA A 85 13.06 5.42 1.32
C ALA A 85 13.75 5.60 2.67
N LYS A 86 13.07 6.24 3.63
CA LYS A 86 13.57 6.29 5.01
C LYS A 86 13.48 4.91 5.66
N PRO A 87 14.26 4.66 6.74
CA PRO A 87 14.13 3.41 7.50
C PRO A 87 12.67 3.15 7.92
N GLY A 88 12.15 1.99 7.57
CA GLY A 88 10.77 1.59 7.86
C GLY A 88 9.73 1.98 6.80
N GLU A 89 10.09 2.73 5.76
CA GLU A 89 9.18 3.08 4.67
C GLU A 89 9.23 2.04 3.53
N LYS A 90 8.04 1.64 3.05
CA LYS A 90 7.89 0.79 1.85
C LYS A 90 7.49 1.60 0.62
N TRP A 91 6.66 2.61 0.84
CA TRP A 91 6.06 3.45 -0.19
C TRP A 91 6.61 4.87 -0.07
N ILE A 92 6.83 5.52 -1.21
CA ILE A 92 7.21 6.92 -1.29
C ILE A 92 6.20 7.62 -2.19
N MET A 93 5.75 8.81 -1.78
CA MET A 93 4.91 9.66 -2.61
C MET A 93 5.66 10.08 -3.88
N MET A 94 5.02 9.90 -5.02
CA MET A 94 5.58 10.33 -6.30
C MET A 94 5.23 11.79 -6.57
N ASP A 95 6.17 12.51 -7.17
CA ASP A 95 5.93 13.87 -7.65
C ASP A 95 5.14 13.82 -8.97
N LYS A 96 3.97 14.46 -9.00
CA LYS A 96 3.23 14.67 -10.25
C LYS A 96 3.96 15.71 -11.09
N ILE A 97 4.55 15.27 -12.20
CA ILE A 97 5.30 16.13 -13.12
C ILE A 97 4.52 16.57 -14.36
N PHE A 98 3.40 15.90 -14.66
CA PHE A 98 2.56 16.18 -15.82
C PHE A 98 1.14 15.64 -15.60
N GLU A 99 0.14 16.33 -16.16
CA GLU A 99 -1.26 15.93 -16.20
C GLU A 99 -1.88 16.50 -17.48
N LEU A 100 -2.54 15.66 -18.28
CA LEU A 100 -3.28 16.09 -19.46
C LEU A 100 -4.77 16.00 -19.18
N ASN A 101 -5.44 17.14 -19.13
CA ASN A 101 -6.90 17.24 -19.07
C ASN A 101 -7.38 17.68 -20.45
N ALA A 102 -8.21 16.87 -21.11
CA ALA A 102 -8.78 17.16 -22.42
C ALA A 102 -10.22 17.66 -22.29
#